data_AF-A0A5E8CK09-F1
#
_entry.id   AF-A0A5E8CK09-F1
#
_cell.length_a   1.000
_cell.length_b   1.000
_cell.length_c   1.000
_cell.angle_alpha   90.00
_cell.angle_beta   90.00
_cell.angle_gamma   90.00
#
_symmetry.space_group_name_H-M   'P 1'
#
loop_
_entity.id
_entity.type
_entity.pdbx_description
1 polymer ?
#
loop_
_entity_poly.entity_id
_entity_poly.type
_entity_poly.pdbx_seq_one_letter_code
_entity_poly.pdbx_strand_id
1 'polypeptide(L)'
;MNKYNIFGMIIGIIYICLVFGNNAGEPHNLPFNFGSLIQNGSLYIGGKHIHHWLISLIILFYSIPYQIKTKSKIISVLNGFLVIMFFQGISYKDWLDF
;
A
#
# COMPACT_ATOMS: atom_id res chain seq x y z
N MET A 1 6.19 -12.12 14.13
CA MET A 1 6.51 -10.73 13.70
C MET A 1 7.80 -10.29 14.37
N ASN A 2 8.74 -9.69 13.62
CA ASN A 2 9.94 -9.11 14.21
C ASN A 2 9.78 -7.58 14.41
N LYS A 3 10.70 -6.94 15.13
CA LYS A 3 10.67 -5.49 15.39
C LYS A 3 10.69 -4.61 14.13
N TYR A 4 11.28 -5.09 13.03
CA TYR A 4 11.33 -4.37 11.75
C TYR A 4 9.99 -4.43 11.02
N ASN A 5 9.22 -5.51 11.13
CA ASN A 5 7.84 -5.53 10.65
C ASN A 5 7.00 -4.48 11.38
N ILE A 6 7.11 -4.40 12.70
CA ILE A 6 6.38 -3.40 13.52
C ILE A 6 6.77 -1.99 13.07
N PHE A 7 8.06 -1.73 12.89
CA PHE A 7 8.53 -0.44 12.38
C PHE A 7 7.93 -0.09 11.01
N GLY A 8 7.90 -1.05 10.09
CA GLY A 8 7.22 -0.89 8.80
C GLY A 8 5.74 -0.59 8.93
N MET A 9 5.04 -1.26 9.85
CA MET A 9 3.62 -0.98 10.11
C MET A 9 3.40 0.44 10.62
N ILE A 10 4.25 0.94 11.52
CA ILE A 10 4.18 2.32 12.02
C ILE A 10 4.35 3.32 10.87
N ILE A 11 5.33 3.09 9.99
CA ILE A 11 5.52 3.92 8.78
C ILE A 11 4.27 3.90 7.90
N GLY A 12 3.66 2.71 7.71
CA GLY A 12 2.44 2.57 6.92
C GLY A 12 1.27 3.37 7.50
N ILE A 13 1.08 3.32 8.82
CA ILE A 13 0.03 4.09 9.50
C ILE A 13 0.26 5.60 9.32
N ILE A 14 1.49 6.07 9.54
CA ILE A 14 1.83 7.49 9.35
C ILE A 14 1.56 7.91 7.90
N TYR A 15 1.96 7.10 6.93
CA TYR A 15 1.74 7.35 5.51
C TYR A 15 0.24 7.46 5.18
N ILE A 16 -0.59 6.54 5.69
CA ILE A 16 -2.04 6.60 5.52
C ILE A 16 -2.60 7.90 6.09
N CYS A 17 -2.23 8.26 7.33
CA CYS A 17 -2.73 9.49 7.95
C CYS A 17 -2.35 10.74 7.16
N LEU A 18 -1.15 10.78 6.57
CA LEU A 18 -0.68 11.94 5.82
C LEU A 18 -1.30 12.04 4.41
N VAL A 19 -1.39 10.92 3.69
CA VAL A 19 -1.77 10.89 2.26
C VAL A 19 -3.26 10.63 2.05
N PHE A 20 -3.86 9.80 2.90
CA PHE A 20 -5.24 9.31 2.77
C PHE A 20 -6.16 9.79 3.91
N GLY A 21 -5.70 10.66 4.82
CA GLY A 21 -6.47 11.22 5.94
C GLY A 21 -7.63 12.15 5.56
N ASN A 22 -8.18 11.96 4.37
CA ASN A 22 -9.21 12.74 3.70
C ASN A 22 -10.55 12.02 3.84
N ASN A 23 -11.67 12.72 3.65
CA ASN A 23 -12.95 12.01 3.60
C ASN A 23 -13.01 11.13 2.34
N ALA A 24 -13.76 10.02 2.40
CA ALA A 24 -13.99 9.18 1.22
C ALA A 24 -14.65 10.01 0.09
N GLY A 25 -14.05 9.99 -1.10
CA GLY A 25 -14.48 10.80 -2.25
C GLY A 25 -13.77 12.16 -2.37
N GLU A 26 -12.97 12.56 -1.38
CA GLU A 26 -12.08 13.70 -1.51
C GLU A 26 -10.74 13.27 -2.14
N PRO A 27 -10.14 14.12 -3.00
CA PRO A 27 -8.82 13.86 -3.56
C PRO A 27 -7.79 13.73 -2.45
N HIS A 28 -6.77 12.89 -2.64
CA HIS A 28 -5.68 12.70 -1.68
C HIS A 28 -5.05 14.03 -1.25
N ASN A 29 -4.64 14.13 0.02
CA ASN A 29 -4.05 15.35 0.60
C ASN A 29 -2.80 15.81 -0.16
N LEU A 30 -2.08 14.84 -0.72
CA LEU A 30 -0.92 15.05 -1.56
C LEU A 30 -1.20 14.42 -2.93
N PRO A 31 -1.84 15.16 -3.86
CA PRO A 31 -2.03 14.67 -5.21
C PRO A 31 -0.67 14.60 -5.90
N PHE A 32 -0.36 13.44 -6.48
CA PHE A 32 0.81 13.27 -7.33
C PHE A 32 0.43 12.52 -8.60
N ASN A 33 1.09 12.87 -9.68
CA ASN A 33 0.84 12.28 -11.00
C ASN A 33 2.11 11.62 -11.51
N PHE A 34 1.98 10.44 -12.11
CA PHE A 34 3.08 9.75 -12.77
C PHE A 34 2.60 9.15 -14.09
N GLY A 35 2.72 9.93 -15.16
CA GLY A 35 2.27 9.56 -16.49
C GLY A 35 0.80 9.12 -16.50
N SER A 36 0.48 8.10 -17.29
CA SER A 36 -0.85 7.47 -17.32
C SER A 36 -1.08 6.48 -16.17
N LEU A 37 -0.06 6.19 -15.37
CA LEU A 37 -0.10 5.14 -14.34
C LEU A 37 -0.62 5.65 -13.00
N ILE A 38 -0.33 6.90 -12.62
CA ILE A 38 -0.84 7.48 -11.37
C ILE A 38 -1.48 8.82 -11.69
N GLN A 39 -2.75 8.96 -11.32
CA GLN A 39 -3.52 10.19 -11.47
C GLN A 39 -4.10 10.58 -10.12
N ASN A 40 -3.75 11.78 -9.63
CA ASN A 40 -4.12 12.33 -8.34
C ASN A 40 -3.80 11.42 -7.13
N GLY A 41 -2.77 10.59 -7.23
CA GLY A 41 -2.37 9.59 -6.22
C GLY A 41 -3.11 8.24 -6.33
N SER A 42 -4.09 8.12 -7.22
CA SER A 42 -4.78 6.87 -7.54
C SER A 42 -4.06 6.17 -8.69
N LEU A 43 -4.00 4.84 -8.64
CA LEU A 43 -3.29 4.05 -9.64
C LEU A 43 -4.24 3.63 -10.76
N TYR A 44 -3.76 3.75 -12.00
CA TYR A 44 -4.48 3.35 -13.20
C TYR A 44 -3.63 2.41 -14.06
N ILE A 45 -4.25 1.35 -14.60
CA ILE A 45 -3.64 0.50 -15.63
C ILE A 45 -4.64 0.35 -16.77
N GLY A 46 -4.24 0.74 -17.98
CA GLY A 46 -5.11 0.66 -19.17
C GLY A 46 -6.40 1.49 -19.03
N GLY A 47 -6.37 2.59 -18.27
CA GLY A 47 -7.53 3.44 -18.01
C GLY A 47 -8.48 2.93 -16.91
N LYS A 48 -8.19 1.78 -16.29
CA LYS A 48 -8.95 1.25 -15.15
C LYS A 48 -8.27 1.58 -13.83
N HIS A 49 -9.05 1.91 -12.81
CA HIS A 49 -8.51 2.21 -11.49
C HIS A 49 -8.14 0.89 -10.80
N ILE A 50 -6.92 0.82 -10.27
CA ILE A 50 -6.46 -0.34 -9.54
C ILE A 50 -6.26 0.03 -8.09
N HIS A 51 -7.01 -0.64 -7.23
CA HIS A 51 -6.85 -0.54 -5.81
C HIS A 51 -5.47 -1.07 -5.37
N HIS A 52 -4.76 -0.28 -4.58
CA HIS A 52 -3.42 -0.58 -4.12
C HIS A 52 -3.35 -1.82 -3.20
N TRP A 53 -4.48 -2.30 -2.65
CA TRP A 53 -4.49 -3.56 -1.87
C TRP A 53 -4.07 -4.74 -2.73
N LEU A 54 -4.48 -4.79 -4.01
CA LEU A 54 -4.17 -5.90 -4.90
C LEU A 54 -2.66 -5.97 -5.17
N ILE A 55 -2.04 -4.81 -5.38
CA ILE A 55 -0.58 -4.70 -5.55
C ILE A 55 0.15 -5.05 -4.27
N SER A 56 -0.34 -4.57 -3.14
CA SER A 56 0.23 -4.91 -1.83
C SER A 56 0.20 -6.42 -1.61
N LEU A 57 -0.91 -7.09 -1.94
CA LEU A 57 -1.06 -8.53 -1.86
C LEU A 57 -0.07 -9.28 -2.76
N ILE A 58 0.04 -8.87 -4.03
CA ILE A 58 0.96 -9.49 -5.00
C ILE A 58 2.40 -9.38 -4.49
N ILE A 59 2.83 -8.19 -4.04
CA ILE A 59 4.20 -8.00 -3.56
C ILE A 59 4.44 -8.83 -2.30
N LEU A 60 3.50 -8.83 -1.35
CA LEU A 60 3.58 -9.63 -0.12
C LEU A 60 3.75 -11.13 -0.39
N PHE A 61 3.06 -11.66 -1.40
CA PHE A 61 3.15 -13.07 -1.78
C PHE A 61 4.58 -13.49 -2.14
N TYR A 62 5.37 -12.61 -2.77
CA TYR A 62 6.77 -12.89 -3.10
C TYR A 62 7.75 -12.47 -2.00
N SER A 63 7.49 -11.35 -1.34
CA SER A 63 8.43 -10.76 -0.38
C SER A 63 8.43 -11.48 0.97
N ILE A 64 7.34 -12.12 1.39
CA ILE A 64 7.28 -12.90 2.63
C ILE A 64 8.18 -14.15 2.54
N PRO A 65 8.04 -15.06 1.54
CA PRO A 65 8.95 -16.20 1.39
C PRO A 65 10.41 -15.77 1.25
N TYR A 66 10.65 -14.69 0.51
CA TYR A 66 12.00 -14.16 0.33
C TYR A 66 12.59 -13.60 1.64
N GLN A 67 11.78 -12.94 2.48
CA GLN A 67 12.19 -12.51 3.81
C GLN A 67 12.55 -13.70 4.70
N ILE A 68 11.77 -14.79 4.66
CA ILE A 68 12.03 -15.99 5.46
C ILE A 68 13.39 -16.59 5.09
N LYS A 69 13.71 -16.66 3.78
CA LYS A 69 14.98 -17.21 3.27
C LYS A 69 16.17 -16.32 3.60
N THR A 70 16.06 -15.01 3.39
CA THR A 70 17.20 -14.08 3.49
C THR A 70 17.37 -13.44 4.86
N LYS A 71 16.33 -13.47 5.70
CA LYS A 71 16.23 -12.73 6.97
C LYS A 71 16.51 -11.23 6.81
N SER A 72 16.28 -10.67 5.62
CA SER A 72 16.55 -9.27 5.31
C SER A 72 15.68 -8.33 6.15
N LYS A 73 16.33 -7.41 6.86
CA LYS A 73 15.68 -6.39 7.71
C LYS A 73 14.87 -5.41 6.87
N ILE A 74 15.40 -4.98 5.73
CA ILE A 74 14.76 -4.02 4.82
C ILE A 74 13.44 -4.59 4.31
N ILE A 75 13.45 -5.86 3.92
CA ILE A 75 12.25 -6.54 3.40
C ILE A 75 11.24 -6.76 4.50
N SER A 76 11.71 -6.96 5.73
CA SER A 76 10.82 -6.99 6.88
C SER A 76 10.10 -5.66 7.13
N VAL A 77 10.79 -4.51 6.95
CA VAL A 77 10.16 -3.19 7.02
C VAL A 77 9.15 -3.03 5.89
N LEU A 78 9.55 -3.35 4.66
CA LEU A 78 8.67 -3.30 3.48
C LEU A 78 7.41 -4.15 3.68
N ASN A 79 7.54 -5.37 4.19
CA ASN A 79 6.40 -6.26 4.46
C ASN A 79 5.48 -5.69 5.53
N GLY A 80 6.02 -5.08 6.59
CA GLY A 80 5.21 -4.40 7.60
C GLY A 80 4.39 -3.25 7.01
N PHE A 81 5.03 -2.42 6.18
CA PHE A 81 4.36 -1.32 5.47
C PHE A 81 3.26 -1.83 4.54
N LEU A 82 3.56 -2.82 3.69
CA LEU A 82 2.62 -3.36 2.71
C LEU A 82 1.43 -4.07 3.34
N VAL A 83 1.59 -4.71 4.51
CA VAL A 83 0.47 -5.29 5.26
C VAL A 83 -0.53 -4.21 5.66
N ILE A 84 -0.05 -3.06 6.12
CA ILE A 84 -0.92 -1.93 6.49
C ILE A 84 -1.63 -1.37 5.24
N MET A 85 -0.91 -1.19 4.14
CA MET A 85 -1.52 -0.76 2.87
C MET A 85 -2.56 -1.75 2.34
N PHE A 86 -2.31 -3.06 2.49
CA PHE A 86 -3.29 -4.08 2.14
C PHE A 86 -4.57 -3.94 2.97
N PHE A 87 -4.45 -3.87 4.29
CA PHE A 87 -5.61 -3.73 5.18
C PHE A 87 -6.39 -2.44 4.95
N GLN A 88 -5.68 -1.34 4.70
CA GLN A 88 -6.33 -0.07 4.41
C GLN A 88 -7.06 -0.12 3.07
N GLY A 89 -6.46 -0.70 2.04
CA GLY A 89 -7.09 -0.80 0.73
C GLY A 89 -8.31 -1.72 0.69
N ILE A 90 -8.37 -2.78 1.51
CA ILE A 90 -9.59 -3.61 1.65
C ILE A 90 -10.65 -2.98 2.56
N SER A 91 -10.31 -1.92 3.31
CA SER A 91 -11.27 -1.23 4.18
C SER A 91 -12.22 -0.30 3.43
N TYR A 92 -11.88 0.04 2.17
CA TYR A 92 -12.75 0.78 1.28
C TYR A 92 -13.99 -0.02 0.90
N LYS A 93 -15.13 0.66 0.70
CA LYS A 93 -16.40 -0.01 0.32
C LYS A 93 -16.35 -0.57 -1.09
N ASP A 94 -15.64 0.11 -1.97
CA ASP A 94 -15.47 -0.14 -3.40
C ASP A 94 -14.20 -0.96 -3.69
N TRP A 95 -13.64 -1.65 -2.70
CA TRP A 95 -12.36 -2.36 -2.86
C TRP A 95 -12.33 -3.42 -3.98
N LEU A 96 -13.50 -3.89 -4.46
CA LEU A 96 -13.63 -4.81 -5.60
C LEU A 96 -14.02 -4.13 -6.93
N ASP A 97 -14.21 -2.81 -6.94
CA ASP A 97 -14.53 -2.07 -8.15
C ASP A 97 -13.22 -1.71 -8.88
N PHE A 98 -13.12 -2.02 -10.18
CA PHE A 98 -11.91 -1.88 -10.99
C PHE A 98 -12.16 -1.12 -12.30
#